data_AF-A0A524JVR0-F1
#
_entry.id   AF-A0A524JVR0-F1
#
_cell.length_a   1.000
_cell.length_b   1.000
_cell.length_c   1.000
_cell.angle_alpha   90.00
_cell.angle_beta   90.00
_cell.angle_gamma   90.00
#
_symmetry.space_group_name_H-M   'P 1'
#
loop_
_entity.id
_entity.type
_entity.pdbx_description
1 polymer ?
#
loop_
_entity_poly.entity_id
_entity_poly.type
_entity_poly.pdbx_seq_one_letter_code
_entity_poly.pdbx_strand_id
1 'polypeptide(L)'
;MAKVCPHSKRSLERWVAVYKRGGEKALEPKATIPKTSPEETPIWIKERVITKRKKTKLCALKLHWRLAKEGLVVPVRTIGKIIKQEGLTRKYR
;
A
#
# COMPACT_ATOMS: atom_id res chain seq x y z
N MET A 1 0.05 31.12 -19.24
CA MET A 1 -0.39 29.83 -18.64
C MET A 1 -0.76 29.92 -17.16
N ALA A 2 0.08 30.46 -16.26
CA ALA A 2 -0.25 30.53 -14.83
C ALA A 2 -1.46 31.41 -14.47
N LYS A 3 -1.84 32.35 -15.34
CA LYS A 3 -3.08 33.17 -15.20
C LYS A 3 -4.37 32.43 -15.59
N VAL A 4 -4.27 31.28 -16.26
CA VAL A 4 -5.41 30.55 -16.85
C VAL A 4 -5.59 29.17 -16.21
N CYS A 5 -4.50 28.54 -15.76
CA CYS A 5 -4.55 27.24 -15.09
C CYS A 5 -4.81 27.42 -13.58
N PRO A 6 -5.73 26.66 -12.97
CA PRO A 6 -6.03 26.75 -11.53
C PRO A 6 -4.91 26.21 -10.62
N HIS A 7 -3.79 25.78 -11.18
CA HIS A 7 -2.68 25.18 -10.43
C HIS A 7 -1.53 26.18 -10.24
N SER A 8 -0.77 26.00 -9.15
CA SER A 8 0.35 26.87 -8.82
C SER A 8 1.43 26.89 -9.92
N LYS A 9 2.17 28.00 -10.03
CA LYS A 9 3.33 28.15 -10.93
C LYS A 9 4.33 26.99 -10.77
N ARG A 10 4.60 26.56 -9.53
CA ARG A 10 5.51 25.46 -9.20
C ARG A 10 5.05 24.12 -9.77
N SER A 11 3.74 23.86 -9.79
CA SER A 11 3.18 22.64 -10.38
C SER A 11 3.38 22.61 -11.89
N LEU A 12 3.15 23.75 -12.56
CA LEU A 12 3.35 23.88 -14.01
C LEU A 12 4.82 23.70 -14.40
N GLU A 13 5.75 24.35 -13.68
CA GLU A 13 7.19 24.18 -13.90
C GLU A 13 7.64 22.72 -13.72
N ARG A 14 7.11 22.04 -12.70
CA ARG A 14 7.37 20.61 -12.48
C ARG A 14 6.89 19.77 -13.66
N TRP A 15 5.67 19.99 -14.14
CA TRP A 15 5.12 19.25 -15.29
C TRP A 15 5.91 19.50 -16.57
N VAL A 16 6.27 20.75 -16.87
CA VAL A 16 7.11 21.08 -18.03
C VAL A 16 8.48 20.39 -17.92
N ALA A 17 9.12 20.40 -16.74
CA ALA A 17 10.41 19.75 -16.53
C ALA A 17 10.33 18.21 -16.64
N VAL A 18 9.19 17.61 -16.28
CA VAL A 18 8.96 16.16 -16.40
C VAL A 18 8.67 15.80 -17.85
N TYR A 19 7.83 16.57 -18.54
CA TYR A 19 7.50 16.40 -19.96
C TYR A 19 8.76 16.50 -20.83
N LYS A 20 9.63 17.49 -20.59
CA LYS A 20 10.92 17.61 -21.30
C LYS A 20 11.84 16.40 -21.12
N ARG A 21 11.69 15.63 -20.02
CA ARG A 21 12.54 14.47 -19.70
C ARG A 21 12.05 13.16 -20.31
N GLY A 22 10.76 13.00 -20.56
CA GLY A 22 10.21 11.72 -21.03
C GLY A 22 8.88 11.80 -21.75
N GLY A 23 8.55 12.97 -22.31
CA GLY A 23 7.34 13.22 -23.07
C GLY A 23 6.06 13.04 -22.25
N GLU A 24 4.97 12.67 -22.93
CA GLU A 24 3.66 12.48 -22.32
C GLU A 24 3.65 11.34 -21.29
N LYS A 25 4.36 10.24 -21.55
CA LYS A 25 4.48 9.10 -20.61
C LYS A 25 5.04 9.50 -19.25
N ALA A 26 5.90 10.51 -19.21
CA ALA A 26 6.49 10.97 -17.94
C ALA A 26 5.49 11.75 -17.07
N LEU A 27 4.43 12.30 -17.65
CA LEU A 27 3.37 12.99 -16.92
C LEU A 27 2.41 12.04 -16.20
N GLU A 28 2.49 10.72 -16.49
CA GLU A 28 1.70 9.72 -15.78
C GLU A 28 1.97 9.78 -14.27
N PRO A 29 0.92 9.88 -13.44
CA PRO A 29 1.08 9.93 -11.99
C PRO A 29 1.63 8.59 -11.49
N LYS A 30 2.85 8.63 -10.95
CA LYS A 30 3.48 7.47 -10.29
C LYS A 30 2.95 7.33 -8.87
N ALA A 31 2.82 6.09 -8.41
CA ALA A 31 2.51 5.83 -7.01
C ALA A 31 3.59 6.44 -6.10
N THR A 32 3.17 7.20 -5.09
CA THR A 32 4.07 7.77 -4.07
C THR A 32 4.65 6.70 -3.14
N ILE A 33 4.09 5.49 -3.18
CA ILE A 33 4.46 4.38 -2.31
C ILE A 33 5.74 3.73 -2.85
N PRO A 34 6.77 3.51 -2.01
CA PRO A 34 7.97 2.80 -2.44
C PRO A 34 7.63 1.37 -2.89
N LYS A 35 8.29 0.91 -3.97
CA LYS A 35 8.10 -0.45 -4.49
C LYS A 35 8.69 -1.53 -3.57
N THR A 36 9.71 -1.18 -2.78
CA THR A 36 10.44 -2.09 -1.89
C THR A 36 10.86 -1.32 -0.64
N SER A 37 10.88 -2.00 0.50
CA SER A 37 11.35 -1.45 1.77
C SER A 37 12.36 -2.41 2.41
N PRO A 38 13.49 -1.93 2.98
CA PRO A 38 14.47 -2.79 3.64
C PRO A 38 13.86 -3.63 4.78
N GLU A 39 12.93 -3.03 5.52
CA GLU A 39 12.22 -3.65 6.65
C GLU A 39 10.88 -4.27 6.23
N GLU A 40 10.74 -4.67 4.97
CA GLU A 40 9.52 -5.29 4.50
C GLU A 40 9.29 -6.65 5.18
N THR A 41 8.04 -6.93 5.58
CA THR A 41 7.69 -8.23 6.15
C THR A 41 8.02 -9.34 5.16
N PRO A 42 8.77 -10.38 5.58
CA PRO A 42 9.07 -11.52 4.75
C PRO A 42 7.83 -12.14 4.13
N ILE A 43 7.97 -12.66 2.91
CA ILE A 43 6.86 -13.20 2.09
C ILE A 43 6.12 -14.32 2.85
N TRP A 44 6.86 -15.21 3.53
CA TRP A 44 6.30 -16.32 4.30
C TRP A 44 5.34 -15.86 5.40
N ILE A 45 5.60 -14.72 6.04
CA ILE A 45 4.71 -14.14 7.06
C ILE A 45 3.41 -13.67 6.41
N LYS A 46 3.50 -13.01 5.25
CA LYS A 46 2.33 -12.54 4.49
C LYS A 46 1.44 -13.72 4.10
N GLU A 47 2.03 -14.78 3.55
CA GLU A 47 1.31 -15.99 3.15
C GLU A 47 0.64 -16.69 4.34
N ARG A 48 1.33 -16.78 5.48
CA ARG A 48 0.78 -17.36 6.72
C ARG A 48 -0.44 -16.58 7.21
N VAL A 49 -0.35 -15.25 7.21
CA VAL A 49 -1.47 -14.35 7.58
C VAL A 49 -2.64 -14.52 6.61
N ILE A 50 -2.39 -14.52 5.30
CA ILE A 50 -3.43 -14.67 4.26
C ILE A 50 -4.13 -16.02 4.40
N THR A 51 -3.37 -17.10 4.58
CA THR A 51 -3.88 -18.46 4.74
C THR A 51 -4.79 -18.55 5.97
N LYS A 52 -4.35 -18.00 7.11
CA LYS A 52 -5.18 -17.97 8.32
C LYS A 52 -6.41 -17.10 8.18
N ARG A 53 -6.32 -15.95 7.51
CA ARG A 53 -7.46 -15.07 7.23
C ARG A 53 -8.50 -15.78 6.36
N LYS A 54 -8.08 -16.48 5.31
CA LYS A 54 -8.97 -17.26 4.44
C LYS A 54 -9.66 -18.41 5.20
N LYS A 55 -8.91 -19.13 6.05
CA LYS A 55 -9.45 -20.24 6.87
C LYS A 55 -10.41 -19.78 7.97
N THR A 56 -10.05 -18.74 8.71
CA THR A 56 -10.76 -18.36 9.96
C THR A 56 -11.71 -17.18 9.81
N LYS A 57 -11.52 -16.33 8.78
CA LYS A 57 -12.26 -15.08 8.56
C LYS A 57 -12.27 -14.11 9.75
N LEU A 58 -11.30 -14.23 10.67
CA LEU A 58 -11.17 -13.41 11.88
C LEU A 58 -10.52 -12.05 11.63
N CYS A 59 -10.88 -11.05 12.43
CA CYS A 59 -10.30 -9.70 12.38
C CYS A 59 -8.79 -9.71 12.72
N ALA A 60 -8.10 -8.62 12.35
CA ALA A 60 -6.65 -8.49 12.52
C ALA A 60 -6.18 -8.71 13.96
N LEU A 61 -6.94 -8.19 14.95
CA LEU A 61 -6.61 -8.35 16.37
C LEU A 61 -6.65 -9.82 16.83
N LYS A 62 -7.70 -10.56 16.43
CA LYS A 62 -7.83 -11.99 16.75
C LYS A 62 -6.77 -12.84 16.04
N LEU A 63 -6.40 -12.46 14.81
CA LEU A 63 -5.30 -13.11 14.09
C LEU A 63 -3.96 -12.87 14.77
N HIS A 64 -3.69 -11.65 15.26
CA HIS A 64 -2.51 -11.34 16.05
C HIS A 64 -2.37 -12.26 17.26
N TRP A 65 -3.42 -12.41 18.07
CA TRP A 65 -3.37 -13.29 19.24
C TRP A 65 -3.13 -14.75 18.87
N ARG A 66 -3.75 -15.26 17.80
CA ARG A 66 -3.52 -16.64 17.34
C ARG A 66 -2.11 -16.86 16.81
N LEU A 67 -1.57 -15.87 16.10
CA LEU A 67 -0.19 -15.91 15.59
C LEU A 67 0.83 -15.81 16.73
N ALA A 68 0.58 -14.97 17.72
CA ALA A 68 1.41 -14.88 18.92
C ALA A 68 1.46 -16.20 19.69
N LYS A 69 0.34 -16.93 19.79
CA LYS A 69 0.30 -18.28 20.38
C LYS A 69 1.12 -19.31 19.58
N GLU A 70 1.33 -19.10 18.29
CA GLU A 70 2.17 -19.93 17.42
C GLU A 70 3.63 -19.47 17.39
N GLY A 71 4.00 -18.49 18.22
CA GLY A 71 5.36 -17.93 18.26
C GLY A 71 5.64 -16.83 17.22
N LEU A 72 4.64 -16.44 16.43
CA LEU A 72 4.79 -15.41 15.39
C LEU A 72 4.19 -14.07 15.85
N VAL A 73 5.04 -13.17 16.34
CA VAL A 73 4.63 -11.82 16.78
C VAL A 73 4.63 -10.86 15.59
N VAL A 74 3.45 -10.58 15.03
CA VAL A 74 3.27 -9.61 13.94
C VAL A 74 2.35 -8.49 14.42
N PRO A 75 2.75 -7.21 14.33
CA PRO A 75 1.91 -6.11 14.77
C PRO A 75 0.54 -6.11 14.09
N VAL A 76 -0.50 -5.76 14.85
CA VAL A 76 -1.90 -5.73 14.37
C VAL A 76 -2.05 -4.84 13.13
N ARG A 77 -1.34 -3.69 13.08
CA ARG A 77 -1.34 -2.81 11.90
C ARG A 77 -0.77 -3.48 10.66
N THR A 78 0.28 -4.28 10.80
CA THR A 78 0.89 -5.01 9.68
C THR A 78 -0.08 -6.06 9.13
N ILE A 79 -0.75 -6.80 10.01
CA ILE A 79 -1.82 -7.74 9.61
C ILE A 79 -2.95 -7.00 8.89
N GLY A 80 -3.40 -5.87 9.43
CA GLY A 80 -4.43 -5.04 8.80
C GLY A 80 -4.02 -4.53 7.41
N LYS A 81 -2.77 -4.07 7.27
CA LYS A 81 -2.19 -3.63 5.98
C LYS A 81 -2.19 -4.78 4.97
N ILE A 82 -1.74 -5.97 5.36
CA ILE A 82 -1.72 -7.17 4.51
C ILE A 82 -3.14 -7.54 4.06
N ILE A 83 -4.11 -7.58 4.98
CA ILE A 83 -5.52 -7.90 4.66
C ILE A 83 -6.11 -6.88 3.67
N LYS A 84 -5.78 -5.59 3.82
CA LYS A 84 -6.26 -4.52 2.94
C LYS A 84 -5.64 -4.59 1.55
N GLN A 85 -4.33 -4.84 1.46
CA GLN A 85 -3.62 -5.00 0.18
C GLN A 85 -4.14 -6.21 -0.61
N GLU A 86 -4.48 -7.30 0.08
CA GLU A 86 -5.05 -8.52 -0.52
C GLU A 86 -6.55 -8.41 -0.84
N GLY A 87 -7.22 -7.29 -0.50
CA GLY A 87 -8.65 -7.10 -0.75
C GLY A 87 -9.57 -8.01 0.10
N LEU A 88 -9.06 -8.59 1.19
CA LEU A 88 -9.80 -9.48 2.09
C LEU A 88 -10.62 -8.74 3.17
N THR A 89 -10.82 -7.44 2.96
CA THR A 89 -11.69 -6.59 3.77
C THR A 89 -13.16 -6.87 3.48
N ARG A 90 -14.02 -6.70 4.48
CA ARG A 90 -15.47 -6.85 4.31
C ARG A 90 -15.95 -5.76 3.36
N LYS A 91 -16.66 -6.14 2.29
CA LYS A 91 -17.43 -5.20 1.47
C LYS A 91 -18.78 -5.00 2.14
N TYR A 92 -19.10 -3.77 2.51
CA TYR A 92 -20.47 -3.39 2.90
C TYR A 92 -21.29 -3.24 1.60
N ARG A 93 -22.52 -3.76 1.62
CA ARG A 93 -23.46 -3.75 0.49
C ARG A 93 -24.39 -2.55 0.62
#